data_AF-A0A920NSW5-F1
#
_entry.id   AF-A0A920NSW5-F1
#
_cell.length_a   1.000
_cell.length_b   1.000
_cell.length_c   1.000
_cell.angle_alpha   90.00
_cell.angle_beta   90.00
_cell.angle_gamma   90.00
#
_symmetry.space_group_name_H-M   'P 1'
#
loop_
_entity.id
_entity.type
_entity.pdbx_description
1 polymer ?
#
loop_
_entity_poly.entity_id
_entity_poly.type
_entity_poly.pdbx_seq_one_letter_code
_entity_poly.pdbx_strand_id
1 'polypeptide(L)' 'MAVNIRPEVEVIADDIIAMRRDIHKYPELGFDEHRTSGLVAEHMKKTLWFFM' A
#
# COMPACT_ATOMS: atom_id res chain seq x y z
N MET A 1 21.09 14.94 -6.38
CA MET A 1 21.33 13.49 -6.34
C MET A 1 20.24 12.81 -7.16
N ALA A 2 20.62 12.03 -8.17
CA ALA A 2 19.65 11.20 -8.89
C ALA A 2 19.40 9.94 -8.04
N VAL A 3 18.15 9.72 -7.65
CA VAL A 3 17.76 8.47 -6.99
C VAL A 3 17.55 7.45 -8.08
N ASN A 4 18.32 6.36 -8.06
CA ASN A 4 18.14 5.26 -8.98
C ASN A 4 16.99 4.38 -8.48
N ILE A 5 15.80 4.56 -9.05
CA ILE A 5 14.61 3.78 -8.74
C ILE A 5 14.50 2.66 -9.77
N ARG A 6 14.20 1.45 -9.30
CA ARG A 6 14.03 0.32 -10.21
C ARG A 6 12.75 0.49 -11.05
N PRO A 7 12.73 0.12 -12.34
CA PRO A 7 11.57 0.32 -13.21
C PRO A 7 10.27 -0.34 -12.69
N GLU A 8 10.38 -1.45 -11.96
CA GLU A 8 9.21 -2.14 -11.42
C GLU A 8 8.46 -1.32 -10.36
N VAL A 9 9.13 -0.33 -9.74
CA VAL A 9 8.51 0.60 -8.79
C VAL A 9 7.57 1.57 -9.49
N GLU A 10 7.89 1.98 -10.74
CA GLU A 10 7.02 2.87 -11.50
C GLU A 10 5.66 2.22 -11.78
N VAL A 11 5.65 0.91 -12.02
CA VAL A 11 4.44 0.12 -12.29
C VAL A 11 3.46 0.14 -11.11
N ILE A 12 3.95 0.25 -9.88
CA ILE A 12 3.14 0.23 -8.65
C ILE A 12 3.02 1.61 -7.99
N ALA A 13 3.55 2.67 -8.61
CA ALA A 13 3.66 3.98 -7.99
C ALA A 13 2.30 4.58 -7.61
N ASP A 14 1.32 4.49 -8.53
CA ASP A 14 -0.02 5.04 -8.30
C ASP A 14 -0.75 4.33 -7.15
N ASP A 15 -0.63 3.01 -7.06
CA ASP A 15 -1.22 2.21 -5.99
C ASP A 15 -0.61 2.57 -4.63
N ILE A 16 0.72 2.73 -4.56
CA ILE A 16 1.41 3.16 -3.34
C ILE A 16 0.98 4.57 -2.94
N ILE A 17 0.89 5.50 -3.90
CA ILE A 17 0.48 6.89 -3.65
C ILE A 17 -0.97 6.92 -3.14
N ALA A 18 -1.87 6.13 -3.73
CA ALA A 18 -3.26 6.02 -3.31
C ALA A 18 -3.38 5.48 -1.89
N MET A 19 -2.68 4.38 -1.57
CA MET A 19 -2.67 3.78 -0.24
C MET A 19 -2.11 4.76 0.81
N ARG A 20 -1.02 5.47 0.48
CA ARG A 20 -0.45 6.50 1.35
C ARG A 20 -1.44 7.64 1.61
N ARG A 21 -2.17 8.09 0.59
CA ARG A 21 -3.18 9.16 0.74
C ARG A 21 -4.35 8.71 1.62
N ASP A 22 -4.80 7.46 1.48
CA ASP A 22 -5.90 6.93 2.29
C ASP A 22 -5.51 6.79 3.76
N ILE A 23 -4.37 6.15 4.06
CA ILE A 23 -3.88 6.00 5.43
C ILE A 23 -3.62 7.35 6.09
N HIS A 24 -3.11 8.33 5.33
CA HIS A 24 -2.90 9.68 5.86
C HIS A 24 -4.21 10.44 6.15
N LYS A 25 -5.28 10.14 5.39
CA LYS A 25 -6.61 10.74 5.60
C LYS A 25 -7.32 10.15 6.81
N TYR A 26 -7.08 8.87 7.11
CA TYR A 26 -7.71 8.14 8.22
C TYR A 26 -6.64 7.48 9.11
N PRO A 27 -5.89 8.27 9.91
CA PRO A 27 -4.90 7.72 10.82
C PRO A 27 -5.56 6.97 11.98
N GLU A 28 -4.93 5.90 12.43
CA GLU A 28 -5.32 5.12 13.61
C GLU A 28 -4.21 5.19 14.67
N LEU A 29 -4.58 4.97 15.93
CA LEU A 29 -3.63 4.89 17.04
C LEU A 29 -2.92 3.52 17.02
N GLY A 30 -1.76 3.44 17.67
CA GLY A 30 -1.09 2.16 17.86
C GLY A 30 -1.91 1.22 18.75
N PHE A 31 -1.98 -0.04 18.35
CA PHE A 31 -2.83 -1.10 18.90
C PHE A 31 -4.33 -0.94 18.62
N ASP A 32 -4.74 -0.04 17.70
CA ASP A 32 -6.12 0.20 17.26
C ASP A 32 -6.25 0.38 15.73
N GLU A 33 -5.29 -0.17 14.98
CA GLU A 33 -5.14 -0.08 13.52
C GLU A 33 -6.02 -1.06 12.72
N HIS A 34 -7.27 -1.22 13.14
CA HIS A 34 -8.20 -2.21 12.57
C HIS A 34 -8.47 -1.99 11.08
N ARG A 35 -8.71 -0.75 10.63
CA ARG A 35 -8.96 -0.44 9.23
C ARG A 35 -7.66 -0.53 8.41
N THR A 36 -6.55 -0.03 8.95
CA THR A 36 -5.26 -0.03 8.26
C THR A 36 -4.75 -1.46 8.04
N SER A 37 -4.82 -2.33 9.06
CA SER A 37 -4.49 -3.74 8.92
C SER A 37 -5.43 -4.46 7.95
N GLY A 38 -6.73 -4.11 7.94
CA GLY A 38 -7.70 -4.60 6.96
C GLY A 38 -7.33 -4.25 5.51
N LEU A 39 -6.97 -2.99 5.23
CA LEU A 39 -6.55 -2.54 3.90
C LEU A 39 -5.31 -3.30 3.40
N VAL A 40 -4.33 -3.54 4.27
CA VAL A 40 -3.14 -4.33 3.93
C VAL A 40 -3.54 -5.77 3.60
N ALA A 41 -4.38 -6.40 4.42
CA ALA A 41 -4.84 -7.77 4.20
C ALA A 41 -5.63 -7.92 2.88
N GLU A 42 -6.51 -6.97 2.57
CA GLU A 42 -7.25 -6.95 1.31
C GLU A 42 -6.33 -6.77 0.10
N HIS A 43 -5.37 -5.84 0.18
CA HIS A 43 -4.41 -5.63 -0.89
C HIS A 43 -3.53 -6.87 -1.12
N MET A 44 -3.04 -7.49 -0.05
CA MET A 44 -2.26 -8.73 -0.15
C MET A 44 -3.06 -9.87 -0.76
N LYS A 45 -4.35 -10.02 -0.38
CA LYS A 45 -5.24 -10.98 -1.06
C LYS A 45 -5.27 -10.64 -2.55
N LYS A 46 -5.71 -9.45 -2.96
CA LYS A 46 -5.80 -9.10 -4.40
C LYS A 46 -4.52 -9.44 -5.19
N THR A 47 -3.34 -9.17 -4.63
CA THR A 47 -2.05 -9.46 -5.27
C THR A 47 -1.68 -10.94 -5.26
N LEU A 48 -2.01 -11.69 -4.20
CA LEU A 48 -1.77 -13.14 -4.11
C LEU A 48 -2.62 -13.94 -5.12
N TRP A 49 -3.82 -13.47 -5.44
CA TRP A 49 -4.68 -14.11 -6.44
C TRP A 49 -4.13 -13.96 -7.87
N PHE A 50 -3.09 -13.14 -8.07
CA PHE A 50 -2.38 -13.05 -9.34
C PHE A 50 -1.39 -14.22 -9.55
N PHE A 51 -1.07 -14.98 -8.49
CA PHE A 51 -0.15 -16.12 -8.52
C PHE A 51 -0.85 -17.49 -8.58
N MET A 52 -2.19 -17.53 -8.64
CA MET A 52 -3.01 -18.74 -8.76
C MET A 52 -3.89 -18.67 -10.00
#